data_AF-A0A1H9PU13-F1
#
_entry.id   AF-A0A1H9PU13-F1
#
_cell.length_a   1.000
_cell.length_b   1.000
_cell.length_c   1.000
_cell.angle_alpha   90.00
_cell.angle_beta   90.00
_cell.angle_gamma   90.00
#
_symmetry.space_group_name_H-M   'P 1'
#
loop_
_entity.id
_entity.type
_entity.pdbx_description
1 polymer ?
#
loop_
_entity_poly.entity_id
_entity_poly.type
_entity_poly.pdbx_seq_one_letter_code
_entity_poly.pdbx_strand_id
1 'polypeptide(L)'
;MKSVGGDIINHNEVAEIYEAYLSPLVSELYVLEGYETSLINAHAGGRNVVYNCEKEGASAKILRIAYLNDRSREDLLGEVEYIQYLFEHGGSVSNVISSRKGNLLEEITHNNHTFLSACSKRLGEKCL
;
A
#
# COMPACT_ATOMS: atom_id res chain seq x y z
N MET A 1 14.90 15.31 -22.18
CA MET A 1 13.80 14.41 -22.56
C MET A 1 12.50 15.03 -22.07
N LYS A 2 11.52 15.20 -22.95
CA LYS A 2 10.19 15.74 -22.60
C LYS A 2 9.46 14.68 -21.76
N SER A 3 8.85 15.08 -20.64
CA SER A 3 7.99 14.19 -19.86
C SER A 3 6.81 13.79 -20.73
N VAL A 4 6.59 12.49 -20.87
CA VAL A 4 5.36 11.97 -21.45
C VAL A 4 4.30 12.19 -20.38
N GLY A 5 3.33 13.07 -20.67
CA GLY A 5 2.15 13.21 -19.84
C GLY A 5 1.42 11.88 -19.82
N GLY A 6 1.58 11.14 -18.72
CA GLY A 6 0.62 10.10 -18.38
C GLY A 6 -0.69 10.78 -18.04
N ASP A 7 -1.80 10.18 -18.49
CA ASP A 7 -3.12 10.66 -18.14
C ASP A 7 -3.23 10.83 -16.61
N ILE A 8 -3.81 11.94 -16.15
CA ILE A 8 -3.96 12.18 -14.72
C ILE A 8 -4.99 11.18 -14.20
N ILE A 9 -4.52 10.10 -13.58
CA ILE A 9 -5.38 9.09 -12.96
C ILE A 9 -5.83 9.55 -11.57
N ASN A 10 -7.11 9.33 -11.26
CA ASN A 10 -7.73 9.72 -9.99
C ASN A 10 -7.98 8.52 -9.06
N HIS A 11 -8.33 8.81 -7.81
CA HIS A 11 -8.56 7.81 -6.77
C HIS A 11 -9.56 6.69 -7.17
N ASN A 12 -10.67 7.04 -7.85
CA ASN A 12 -11.69 6.06 -8.22
C ASN A 12 -11.19 5.14 -9.34
N GLU A 13 -10.50 5.69 -10.33
CA GLU A 13 -9.90 4.89 -11.42
C GLU A 13 -8.86 3.90 -10.86
N VAL A 14 -8.06 4.32 -9.88
CA VAL A 14 -7.11 3.41 -9.22
C VAL A 14 -7.84 2.33 -8.42
N ALA A 15 -8.97 2.65 -7.78
CA ALA A 15 -9.78 1.65 -7.09
C ALA A 15 -10.39 0.63 -8.07
N GLU A 16 -10.81 1.05 -9.26
CA GLU A 16 -11.27 0.15 -10.32
C GLU A 16 -10.14 -0.73 -10.86
N ILE A 17 -8.95 -0.16 -11.11
CA ILE A 17 -7.74 -0.91 -11.50
C ILE A 17 -7.33 -1.90 -10.41
N TYR A 18 -7.51 -1.53 -9.13
CA TYR A 18 -7.22 -2.44 -8.04
C TYR A 18 -8.08 -3.70 -8.12
N GLU A 19 -9.40 -3.54 -8.22
CA GLU A 19 -10.32 -4.68 -8.29
C GLU A 19 -10.09 -5.53 -9.55
N ALA A 20 -9.80 -4.89 -10.68
CA ALA A 20 -9.61 -5.56 -11.96
C ALA A 20 -8.23 -6.25 -12.10
N TYR A 21 -7.19 -5.72 -11.47
CA TYR A 21 -5.81 -6.11 -11.77
C TYR A 21 -4.87 -6.19 -10.57
N LEU A 22 -4.84 -5.17 -9.68
CA LEU A 22 -3.82 -5.15 -8.61
C LEU A 22 -4.11 -6.14 -7.49
N SER A 23 -5.39 -6.41 -7.19
CA SER A 23 -5.84 -7.26 -6.08
C SER A 23 -5.12 -8.62 -6.01
N PRO A 24 -5.09 -9.46 -7.08
CA PRO A 24 -4.37 -10.73 -7.02
C PRO A 24 -2.85 -10.56 -6.81
N LEU A 25 -2.25 -9.51 -7.38
CA LEU A 25 -0.80 -9.26 -7.28
C LEU A 25 -0.39 -8.86 -5.86
N VAL A 26 -1.09 -7.90 -5.26
CA VAL A 26 -0.80 -7.45 -3.89
C VAL A 26 -1.18 -8.53 -2.88
N SER A 27 -2.18 -9.34 -3.17
CA SER A 27 -2.54 -10.50 -2.34
C SER A 27 -1.43 -11.54 -2.29
N GLU A 28 -0.82 -11.85 -3.44
CA GLU A 28 0.35 -12.72 -3.49
C GLU A 28 1.55 -12.12 -2.75
N LEU A 29 1.87 -10.84 -3.06
CA LEU A 29 3.02 -10.13 -2.51
C LEU A 29 2.98 -10.02 -0.99
N TYR A 30 1.81 -9.72 -0.39
CA TYR A 30 1.67 -9.48 1.05
C TYR A 30 0.96 -10.61 1.80
N VAL A 31 0.77 -11.76 1.16
CA VAL A 31 0.11 -12.95 1.74
C VAL A 31 -1.27 -12.58 2.30
N LEU A 32 -2.11 -12.00 1.45
CA LEU A 32 -3.48 -11.59 1.76
C LEU A 32 -4.51 -12.61 1.28
N GLU A 33 -4.11 -13.85 0.99
CA GLU A 33 -5.04 -14.91 0.61
C GLU A 33 -6.06 -15.18 1.74
N GLY A 34 -7.35 -15.08 1.37
CA GLY A 34 -8.47 -15.20 2.30
C GLY A 34 -8.67 -14.00 3.23
N TYR A 35 -8.00 -12.86 2.97
CA TYR A 35 -8.37 -11.58 3.56
C TYR A 35 -9.50 -10.94 2.74
N GLU A 36 -10.48 -10.38 3.43
CA GLU A 36 -11.45 -9.46 2.86
C GLU A 36 -10.83 -8.07 2.78
N THR A 37 -10.92 -7.43 1.61
CA THR A 37 -10.39 -6.09 1.39
C THR A 37 -11.52 -5.07 1.25
N SER A 38 -11.49 -4.01 2.04
CA SER A 38 -12.46 -2.91 1.96
C SER A 38 -11.74 -1.57 1.77
N LEU A 39 -12.23 -0.80 0.81
CA LEU A 39 -11.70 0.53 0.50
C LEU A 39 -11.98 1.50 1.66
N ILE A 40 -10.95 2.19 2.11
CA ILE A 40 -11.08 3.29 3.08
C ILE A 40 -11.36 4.56 2.30
N ASN A 41 -12.43 5.27 2.68
CA ASN A 41 -12.82 6.51 2.03
C ASN A 41 -11.66 7.51 2.01
N ALA A 42 -11.43 8.08 0.82
CA ALA A 42 -10.47 9.17 0.66
C ALA A 42 -10.87 10.34 1.56
N HIS A 43 -9.90 10.92 2.26
CA HIS A 43 -10.05 12.20 2.94
C HIS A 43 -9.49 13.32 2.05
N ALA A 44 -9.88 14.56 2.32
CA ALA A 44 -9.35 15.72 1.61
C ALA A 44 -7.81 15.75 1.70
N GLY A 45 -7.13 15.73 0.55
CA GLY A 45 -5.66 15.66 0.46
C GLY A 45 -5.07 14.24 0.50
N GLY A 46 -5.89 13.19 0.49
CA GLY A 46 -5.42 11.80 0.40
C GLY A 46 -4.70 11.53 -0.93
N ARG A 47 -3.42 11.12 -0.84
CA ARG A 47 -2.53 10.86 -1.99
C ARG A 47 -2.36 9.38 -2.31
N ASN A 48 -3.14 8.52 -1.67
CA ASN A 48 -3.09 7.06 -1.82
C ASN A 48 -4.52 6.51 -1.87
N VAL A 49 -4.70 5.39 -2.56
CA VAL A 49 -5.83 4.49 -2.32
C VAL A 49 -5.45 3.57 -1.17
N VAL A 50 -6.31 3.42 -0.18
CA VAL A 50 -6.01 2.67 1.05
C VAL A 50 -7.09 1.63 1.30
N TYR A 51 -6.68 0.40 1.60
CA TYR A 51 -7.58 -0.70 1.91
C TYR A 51 -7.33 -1.21 3.32
N ASN A 52 -8.41 -1.48 4.05
CA ASN A 52 -8.39 -2.41 5.17
C ASN A 52 -8.36 -3.83 4.60
N CYS A 53 -7.51 -4.69 5.14
CA CYS A 53 -7.49 -6.11 4.85
C CYS A 53 -7.74 -6.87 6.17
N GLU A 54 -8.86 -7.57 6.28
CA GLU A 54 -9.25 -8.30 7.49
C GLU A 54 -9.42 -9.79 7.22
N LYS A 55 -9.06 -10.64 8.18
CA LYS A 55 -9.25 -12.09 8.10
C LYS A 55 -9.48 -12.62 9.50
N GLU A 56 -10.50 -13.45 9.67
CA GLU A 56 -10.79 -14.07 10.96
C GLU A 56 -9.57 -14.85 11.49
N GLY A 57 -9.25 -14.64 12.77
CA GLY A 57 -8.12 -15.29 13.43
C GLY A 57 -6.75 -14.77 13.01
N ALA A 58 -6.66 -13.71 12.21
CA ALA A 58 -5.39 -13.08 11.81
C ALA A 58 -5.42 -11.56 12.05
N SER A 59 -4.24 -10.96 12.28
CA SER A 59 -4.15 -9.51 12.44
C SER A 59 -4.59 -8.79 11.16
N ALA A 60 -5.39 -7.74 11.31
CA ALA A 60 -5.76 -6.86 10.21
C ALA A 60 -4.54 -6.08 9.69
N LYS A 61 -4.61 -5.76 8.40
CA LYS A 61 -3.55 -5.05 7.68
C LYS A 61 -4.13 -3.84 6.98
N ILE A 62 -3.26 -2.87 6.72
CA ILE A 62 -3.54 -1.70 5.89
C ILE A 62 -2.66 -1.80 4.66
N LEU A 63 -3.28 -1.84 3.48
CA LEU A 63 -2.60 -1.75 2.20
C LEU A 63 -2.72 -0.31 1.69
N ARG A 64 -1.59 0.32 1.37
CA ARG A 64 -1.51 1.66 0.76
C ARG A 64 -1.00 1.54 -0.66
N ILE A 65 -1.66 2.20 -1.60
CA ILE A 65 -1.26 2.27 -3.01
C ILE A 65 -1.10 3.75 -3.39
N ALA A 66 0.15 4.16 -3.57
CA ALA A 66 0.50 5.46 -4.14
C ALA A 66 0.45 5.35 -5.68
N TYR A 67 -0.17 6.34 -6.31
CA TYR A 67 -0.41 6.39 -7.77
C TYR A 67 -0.05 7.74 -8.40
N LEU A 68 0.26 8.75 -7.56
CA LEU A 68 0.65 10.07 -8.01
C LEU A 68 2.16 10.11 -8.20
N ASN A 69 2.61 10.68 -9.33
CA ASN A 69 4.02 10.88 -9.64
C ASN A 69 4.62 12.12 -8.94
N ASP A 70 4.05 12.50 -7.80
CA ASP A 70 4.38 13.72 -7.06
C ASP A 70 5.40 13.49 -5.93
N ARG A 71 5.86 12.25 -5.79
CA ARG A 71 6.94 11.79 -4.91
C ARG A 71 7.76 10.73 -5.64
N SER A 72 9.06 10.68 -5.39
CA SER A 72 9.90 9.61 -5.92
C SER A 72 9.65 8.29 -5.19
N ARG A 73 10.08 7.19 -5.81
CA ARG A 73 10.09 5.88 -5.15
C ARG A 73 10.95 5.92 -3.88
N GLU A 74 12.07 6.63 -3.93
CA GLU A 74 13.03 6.76 -2.83
C GLU A 74 12.44 7.54 -1.65
N ASP A 75 11.66 8.60 -1.90
CA ASP A 75 10.96 9.34 -0.85
C ASP A 75 9.98 8.43 -0.09
N LEU A 76 9.23 7.62 -0.85
CA LEU A 76 8.26 6.66 -0.30
C LEU A 76 8.95 5.50 0.43
N LEU A 77 10.08 5.02 -0.10
CA LEU A 77 10.88 3.99 0.53
C LEU A 77 11.45 4.50 1.86
N GLY A 78 11.99 5.72 1.90
CA GLY A 78 12.47 6.34 3.13
C GLY A 78 11.36 6.52 4.18
N GLU A 79 10.12 6.84 3.76
CA GLU A 79 8.95 6.89 4.66
C GLU A 79 8.74 5.54 5.35
N VAL A 80 8.70 4.44 4.58
CA VAL A 80 8.43 3.10 5.14
C VAL A 80 9.62 2.52 5.90
N GLU A 81 10.86 2.80 5.49
CA GLU A 81 12.08 2.43 6.22
C GLU A 81 12.15 3.13 7.57
N TYR A 82 11.78 4.42 7.63
CA TYR A 82 11.76 5.15 8.88
C TYR A 82 10.68 4.62 9.84
N ILE A 83 9.50 4.28 9.32
CA ILE A 83 8.44 3.64 10.13
C ILE A 83 8.93 2.28 10.66
N GLN A 84 9.57 1.47 9.82
CA GLN A 84 10.13 0.17 10.21
C GLN A 84 11.18 0.35 11.32
N TYR A 85 12.11 1.29 11.15
CA TYR A 85 13.11 1.62 12.15
C TYR A 85 12.46 2.02 13.48
N LEU A 86 11.45 2.91 13.45
CA LEU A 86 10.73 3.31 14.66
C LEU A 86 10.08 2.12 15.35
N PHE A 87 9.42 1.23 14.60
CA PHE A 87 8.80 0.01 15.15
C PHE A 87 9.84 -0.88 15.83
N GLU A 88 10.96 -1.15 15.17
CA GLU A 88 12.06 -1.99 15.69
C GLU A 88 12.70 -1.44 16.96
N HIS A 89 12.63 -0.13 17.16
CA HIS A 89 13.18 0.57 18.33
C HIS A 89 12.11 0.94 19.37
N GLY A 90 10.93 0.30 19.33
CA GLY A 90 9.88 0.44 20.34
C GLY A 90 9.00 1.68 20.21
N GLY A 91 9.07 2.35 19.05
CA GLY A 91 8.14 3.43 18.70
C GLY A 91 6.71 2.93 18.56
N SER A 92 5.75 3.75 18.99
CA SER A 92 4.31 3.45 18.87
C SER A 92 3.81 3.71 17.43
N VAL A 93 4.26 2.88 16.49
CA VAL A 93 3.90 2.95 15.06
C VAL A 93 3.48 1.57 14.54
N SER A 94 2.81 1.54 13.38
CA SER A 94 2.46 0.28 12.69
C SER A 94 3.72 -0.47 12.26
N ASN A 95 3.71 -1.80 12.40
CA ASN A 95 4.73 -2.65 11.82
C ASN A 95 4.55 -2.73 10.29
N VAL A 96 5.57 -2.38 9.51
CA VAL A 96 5.54 -2.53 8.05
C VAL A 96 5.79 -3.99 7.70
N ILE A 97 5.07 -4.51 6.70
CA ILE A 97 5.15 -5.92 6.30
C ILE A 97 5.93 -5.99 5.00
N SER A 98 7.08 -6.67 5.03
CA SER A 98 7.83 -6.97 3.82
C SER A 98 7.00 -7.87 2.89
N SER A 99 7.10 -7.61 1.59
CA SER A 99 6.55 -8.51 0.58
C SER A 99 7.24 -9.88 0.62
N ARG A 100 6.70 -10.88 -0.09
CA ARG A 100 7.36 -12.17 -0.32
C ARG A 100 8.75 -12.06 -0.95
N LYS A 101 9.05 -10.92 -1.60
CA LYS A 101 10.38 -10.64 -2.18
C LYS A 101 11.34 -10.00 -1.17
N GLY A 102 10.88 -9.68 0.03
CA GLY A 102 11.66 -9.01 1.08
C GLY A 102 11.65 -7.48 0.99
N ASN A 103 10.85 -6.88 0.10
CA ASN A 103 10.82 -5.42 -0.06
C ASN A 103 9.76 -4.78 0.85
N LEU A 104 10.04 -3.59 1.39
CA LEU A 104 9.06 -2.78 2.14
C LEU A 104 8.13 -1.97 1.22
N LEU A 105 8.54 -1.75 -0.03
CA LEU A 105 7.79 -1.03 -1.05
C LEU A 105 7.90 -1.81 -2.37
N GLU A 106 6.76 -2.19 -2.94
CA GLU A 106 6.70 -2.87 -4.23
C GLU A 106 6.21 -1.92 -5.32
N GLU A 107 6.85 -2.00 -6.48
CA GLU A 107 6.48 -1.24 -7.67
C GLU A 107 5.74 -2.16 -8.67
N ILE A 108 4.57 -1.71 -9.11
CA ILE A 108 3.70 -2.44 -10.04
C ILE A 108 3.33 -1.50 -11.18
N THR A 109 3.63 -1.87 -12.42
CA THR A 109 3.29 -1.07 -13.60
C THR A 109 2.12 -1.69 -14.36
N HIS A 110 1.14 -0.87 -14.73
CA HIS A 110 0.00 -1.26 -15.56
C HIS A 110 -0.46 -0.09 -16.42
N ASN A 111 -0.68 -0.31 -17.72
CA ASN A 111 -1.12 0.72 -18.68
C ASN A 111 -0.33 2.04 -18.60
N ASN A 112 1.00 1.97 -18.51
CA ASN A 112 1.91 3.12 -18.36
C ASN A 112 1.75 3.93 -17.06
N HIS A 113 0.98 3.43 -16.09
CA HIS A 113 0.93 3.95 -14.73
C HIS A 113 1.76 3.06 -13.81
N THR A 114 2.57 3.69 -12.95
CA THR A 114 3.31 3.02 -11.89
C THR A 114 2.59 3.21 -10.57
N PHE A 115 2.39 2.11 -9.86
CA PHE A 115 1.79 2.05 -8.54
C PHE A 115 2.84 1.59 -7.54
N LEU A 116 2.97 2.30 -6.43
CA LEU A 116 3.85 1.93 -5.33
C LEU A 116 2.99 1.45 -4.16
N SER A 117 3.18 0.19 -3.76
CA SER A 117 2.39 -0.43 -2.71
C SER A 117 3.24 -0.70 -1.47
N ALA A 118 2.65 -0.48 -0.29
CA ALA A 118 3.21 -0.86 1.00
C ALA A 118 2.09 -1.43 1.89
N CYS A 119 2.44 -2.42 2.71
CA CYS A 119 1.51 -3.06 3.63
C CYS A 119 2.00 -2.90 5.07
N SER A 120 1.09 -2.75 6.02
CA SER A 120 1.42 -2.63 7.44
C SER A 120 0.36 -3.29 8.31
N LYS A 121 0.71 -3.71 9.52
CA LYS A 121 -0.29 -4.13 10.51
C LYS A 121 -1.11 -2.93 10.95
N ARG A 122 -2.42 -3.12 11.11
CA ARG A 122 -3.28 -2.07 11.65
C ARG A 122 -2.99 -1.87 13.14
N LEU A 123 -2.77 -0.62 13.55
CA LEU A 123 -2.62 -0.26 14.97
C LEU A 123 -3.93 -0.44 15.72
N GLY A 124 -3.85 -0.85 16.99
CA GLY A 124 -5.01 -0.96 17.89
C GLY A 124 -5.57 -2.37 18.07
N GLU A 125 -5.04 -3.38 17.38
CA GLU A 125 -5.30 -4.77 17.73
C GLU A 125 -4.45 -5.14 18.96
N LYS A 126 -5.09 -5.18 20.13
CA LYS A 126 -4.53 -5.92 21.26
C LYS A 126 -4.42 -7.37 20.79
N CYS A 127 -3.22 -7.95 20.79
CA CYS A 127 -3.09 -9.40 20.87
C CYS A 127 -3.94 -9.84 22.07
N LEU A 128 -5.06 -10.52 21.81
CA LEU A 128 -5.77 -11.28 22.83
C LEU A 128 -4.99 -12.55 23.15
#